data_AF-A0A812VW20-F1
#
_entry.id   AF-A0A812VW20-F1
#
_cell.length_a   1.000
_cell.length_b   1.000
_cell.length_c   1.000
_cell.angle_alpha   90.00
_cell.angle_beta   90.00
_cell.angle_gamma   90.00
#
_symmetry.space_group_name_H-M   'P 1'
#
loop_
_entity.id
_entity.type
_entity.pdbx_description
1 polymer ?
#
loop_
_entity_poly.entity_id
_entity_poly.type
_entity_poly.pdbx_seq_one_letter_code
_entity_poly.pdbx_strand_id
1 'polypeptide(L)'
;MAPSIPKVAIPPEKWTQTVYSTPEPSLAKADADKLQAMSFDPSFYSSAFLQCMGRGLSQKECIASLPAVDSKLTPCGPLSDAAASDAMSSAIACISANGGDVDKCTTHFDALSKLAGYKEEEKKSSFQKASETCSKAGWKLLAVPALYVGMKFIKIK
;
A
#
# COMPACT_ATOMS: atom_id res chain seq x y z
N MET A 1 -3.75 36.61 -24.08
CA MET A 1 -2.65 35.80 -23.50
C MET A 1 -3.31 34.75 -22.63
N ALA A 2 -3.26 33.47 -23.02
CA ALA A 2 -3.80 32.40 -22.20
C ALA A 2 -2.94 32.29 -20.92
N PRO A 3 -3.53 32.22 -19.72
CA PRO A 3 -2.76 32.12 -18.48
C PRO A 3 -1.93 30.83 -18.50
N SER A 4 -0.62 30.95 -18.25
CA SER A 4 0.28 29.80 -18.18
C SER A 4 -0.10 28.95 -16.98
N ILE A 5 -0.71 27.80 -17.25
CA ILE A 5 -1.03 26.78 -16.25
C ILE A 5 0.29 26.36 -15.59
N PRO A 6 0.43 26.45 -14.25
CA PRO A 6 1.63 25.98 -13.58
C PRO A 6 1.84 24.48 -13.87
N LYS A 7 3.08 24.06 -14.09
CA LYS A 7 3.52 22.69 -14.45
C LYS A 7 3.03 21.56 -13.53
N VAL A 8 2.36 21.91 -12.43
CA VAL A 8 1.86 21.06 -11.34
C VAL A 8 0.33 20.88 -11.42
N ALA A 9 -0.35 21.57 -12.33
CA ALA A 9 -1.80 21.44 -12.46
C ALA A 9 -2.16 20.14 -13.18
N ILE A 10 -2.95 19.30 -12.52
CA ILE A 10 -3.57 18.14 -13.13
C ILE A 10 -4.81 18.64 -13.88
N PRO A 11 -4.89 18.43 -15.20
CA PRO A 11 -6.02 18.92 -15.96
C PRO A 11 -7.28 18.07 -15.65
N PRO A 12 -8.51 18.63 -15.79
CA PRO A 12 -9.74 17.97 -15.37
C PRO A 12 -9.95 16.57 -15.94
N GLU A 13 -9.51 16.32 -17.17
CA GLU A 13 -9.58 15.02 -17.83
C GLU A 13 -8.73 13.92 -17.15
N LYS A 14 -7.82 14.29 -16.25
CA LYS A 14 -6.97 13.35 -15.50
C LYS A 14 -7.34 13.23 -14.02
N TRP A 15 -8.33 13.96 -13.53
CA TRP A 15 -8.68 13.97 -12.10
C TRP A 15 -9.08 12.58 -11.60
N THR A 16 -9.88 11.84 -12.35
CA THR A 16 -10.29 10.48 -11.97
C THR A 16 -9.10 9.53 -11.84
N GLN A 17 -8.13 9.63 -12.75
CA GLN A 17 -6.89 8.86 -12.67
C GLN A 17 -6.05 9.27 -11.45
N THR A 18 -5.98 10.56 -11.14
CA THR A 18 -5.26 11.04 -9.94
C THR A 18 -5.88 10.53 -8.65
N VAL A 19 -7.22 10.48 -8.54
CA VAL A 19 -7.89 10.02 -7.30
C VAL A 19 -7.52 8.58 -6.94
N TYR A 20 -7.28 7.72 -7.95
CA TYR A 20 -6.89 6.32 -7.76
C TYR A 20 -5.39 6.07 -7.95
N SER A 21 -4.55 7.10 -7.87
CA SER A 21 -3.10 6.97 -7.92
C SER A 21 -2.43 7.78 -6.82
N THR A 22 -1.17 7.46 -6.52
CA THR A 22 -0.35 8.22 -5.57
C THR A 22 0.71 9.00 -6.31
N PRO A 23 0.80 10.33 -6.14
CA PRO A 23 1.87 11.11 -6.72
C PRO A 23 3.25 10.62 -6.24
N GLU A 24 4.19 10.40 -7.17
CA GLU A 24 5.56 9.98 -6.83
C GLU A 24 6.29 10.86 -5.80
N PRO A 25 6.15 12.21 -5.78
CA PRO A 25 6.85 13.02 -4.79
C PRO A 25 6.26 12.93 -3.37
N SER A 26 5.17 12.20 -3.15
CA SER A 26 4.61 12.03 -1.81
C SER A 26 5.45 11.07 -0.99
N LEU A 27 5.91 11.53 0.18
CA LEU A 27 6.59 10.68 1.17
C LEU A 27 5.62 9.74 1.90
N ALA A 28 4.34 10.12 1.99
CA ALA A 28 3.28 9.30 2.55
C ALA A 28 2.39 8.82 1.39
N LYS A 29 2.73 7.65 0.84
CA LYS A 29 1.96 7.03 -0.24
C LYS A 29 0.85 6.16 0.35
N ALA A 30 -0.36 6.32 -0.17
CA ALA A 30 -1.42 5.33 0.05
C ALA A 30 -1.13 4.04 -0.73
N ASP A 31 -1.76 2.95 -0.33
CA ASP A 31 -1.70 1.69 -1.08
C ASP A 31 -2.64 1.77 -2.29
N ALA A 32 -2.08 2.10 -3.46
CA ALA A 32 -2.85 2.39 -4.67
C ALA A 32 -3.78 1.24 -5.10
N ASP A 33 -3.35 -0.01 -4.89
CA ASP A 33 -4.12 -1.20 -5.23
C ASP A 33 -5.36 -1.37 -4.33
N LYS A 34 -5.34 -0.78 -3.12
CA LYS A 34 -6.44 -0.85 -2.15
C LYS A 34 -7.35 0.37 -2.16
N LEU A 35 -7.00 1.44 -2.88
CA LEU A 35 -7.83 2.66 -2.95
C LEU A 35 -9.24 2.38 -3.49
N GLN A 36 -9.40 1.41 -4.38
CA GLN A 36 -10.72 1.03 -4.92
C GLN A 36 -11.59 0.27 -3.91
N ALA A 37 -10.98 -0.33 -2.89
CA ALA A 37 -11.67 -1.09 -1.85
C ALA A 37 -12.04 -0.23 -0.64
N MET A 38 -11.77 1.07 -0.67
CA MET A 38 -12.11 1.97 0.43
C MET A 38 -13.60 2.27 0.41
N SER A 39 -14.26 2.04 1.54
CA SER A 39 -15.69 2.27 1.68
C SER A 39 -16.05 2.77 3.07
N PHE A 40 -17.02 3.68 3.06
CA PHE A 40 -17.66 4.22 4.25
C PHE A 40 -19.08 4.56 3.87
N ASP A 41 -20.06 3.91 4.50
CA ASP A 41 -21.47 4.21 4.26
C ASP A 41 -21.98 5.24 5.27
N PRO A 42 -22.20 6.51 4.87
CA PRO A 42 -22.72 7.53 5.77
C PRO A 42 -24.17 7.25 6.22
N SER A 43 -24.87 6.36 5.51
CA SER A 43 -26.26 5.98 5.78
C SER A 43 -26.40 4.66 6.54
N PHE A 44 -25.31 4.03 6.97
CA PHE A 44 -25.33 2.73 7.63
C PHE A 44 -26.27 2.72 8.86
N TYR A 45 -26.06 3.63 9.81
CA TYR A 45 -26.87 3.68 11.02
C TYR A 45 -28.30 4.16 10.78
N SER A 46 -28.50 5.10 9.87
CA SER A 46 -29.85 5.62 9.56
C SER A 46 -30.69 4.56 8.83
N SER A 47 -30.10 3.82 7.89
CA SER A 47 -30.78 2.72 7.21
C SER A 47 -31.08 1.56 8.15
N ALA A 48 -30.14 1.16 9.02
CA ALA A 48 -30.36 0.14 10.04
C ALA A 48 -31.47 0.56 11.02
N PHE A 49 -31.49 1.83 11.44
CA PHE A 49 -32.53 2.36 12.31
C PHE A 49 -33.91 2.37 11.63
N LEU A 50 -34.00 2.81 10.37
CA LEU A 50 -35.24 2.81 9.60
C LEU A 50 -35.77 1.38 9.36
N GLN A 51 -34.88 0.43 9.07
CA GLN A 51 -35.26 -0.98 8.95
C GLN A 51 -35.80 -1.54 10.27
N CYS A 52 -35.22 -1.16 11.39
CA CYS A 52 -35.71 -1.55 12.70
C CYS A 52 -37.09 -0.96 13.01
N MET A 53 -37.28 0.34 12.74
CA MET A 53 -38.59 1.00 12.87
C MET A 53 -39.64 0.36 11.96
N GLY A 54 -39.27 0.00 10.73
CA GLY A 54 -40.13 -0.70 9.77
C GLY A 54 -40.54 -2.12 10.21
N ARG A 55 -39.79 -2.72 11.13
CA ARG A 55 -40.15 -3.99 11.79
C ARG A 55 -41.11 -3.80 12.97
N GLY A 56 -41.46 -2.57 13.33
CA GLY A 56 -42.42 -2.25 14.39
C GLY A 56 -41.82 -2.19 15.80
N LEU A 57 -40.50 -2.14 15.93
CA LEU A 57 -39.81 -1.98 17.22
C LEU A 57 -39.88 -0.53 17.72
N SER A 58 -39.81 -0.34 19.04
CA SER A 58 -39.73 1.00 19.62
C SER A 58 -38.34 1.62 19.40
N GLN A 59 -38.27 2.96 19.41
CA GLN A 59 -37.00 3.69 19.21
C GLN A 59 -35.88 3.23 20.15
N LYS A 60 -36.20 2.95 21.42
CA LYS A 60 -35.22 2.51 22.42
C LYS A 60 -34.67 1.11 22.10
N GLU A 61 -35.54 0.20 21.70
CA GLU A 61 -35.15 -1.15 21.28
C GLU A 61 -34.33 -1.09 19.99
N CYS A 62 -34.69 -0.20 19.06
CA CYS A 62 -33.95 -0.03 17.84
C CYS A 62 -32.52 0.43 18.06
N ILE A 63 -32.31 1.47 18.88
CA ILE A 63 -30.97 1.95 19.21
C ILE A 63 -30.14 0.85 19.88
N ALA A 64 -30.74 0.07 20.78
CA ALA A 64 -30.06 -1.04 21.44
C ALA A 64 -29.72 -2.20 20.49
N SER A 65 -30.50 -2.38 19.41
CA SER A 65 -30.30 -3.44 18.42
C SER A 65 -29.36 -3.05 17.26
N LEU A 66 -28.92 -1.78 17.21
CA LEU A 66 -28.04 -1.34 16.13
C LEU A 66 -26.72 -2.11 16.17
N PRO A 67 -26.21 -2.54 15.01
CA PRO A 67 -24.89 -3.16 14.93
C PRO A 67 -23.81 -2.19 15.45
N ALA A 68 -22.81 -2.74 16.17
CA ALA A 68 -21.75 -1.95 16.79
C ALA A 68 -20.80 -1.28 15.78
N VAL A 69 -20.67 -1.85 14.58
CA VAL A 69 -19.79 -1.34 13.53
C VAL A 69 -20.30 -1.78 12.15
N ASP A 70 -20.06 -0.97 11.13
CA ASP A 70 -20.28 -1.36 9.74
C ASP A 70 -19.28 -2.44 9.32
N SER A 71 -19.79 -3.53 8.77
CA SER A 71 -19.00 -4.63 8.23
C SER A 71 -18.29 -4.31 6.91
N LYS A 72 -18.69 -3.23 6.22
CA LYS A 72 -18.15 -2.81 4.91
C LYS A 72 -17.19 -1.62 5.03
N LEU A 73 -16.45 -1.52 6.12
CA LEU A 73 -15.41 -0.52 6.26
C LEU A 73 -14.15 -0.91 5.49
N THR A 74 -13.37 0.09 5.10
CA THR A 74 -12.03 -0.10 4.53
C THR A 74 -11.22 -1.07 5.41
N PRO A 75 -10.60 -2.12 4.84
CA PRO A 75 -9.81 -3.08 5.60
C PRO A 75 -8.69 -2.42 6.38
N CYS A 76 -8.42 -2.91 7.59
CA CYS A 76 -7.35 -2.39 8.42
C CYS A 76 -5.97 -2.62 7.77
N GLY A 77 -5.03 -1.71 8.04
CA GLY A 77 -3.67 -1.79 7.52
C GLY A 77 -2.86 -2.96 8.09
N PRO A 78 -1.66 -3.22 7.55
CA PRO A 78 -0.80 -4.34 7.96
C PRO A 78 -0.29 -4.24 9.41
N LEU A 79 -0.46 -3.09 10.07
CA LEU A 79 -0.11 -2.87 11.47
C LEU A 79 -1.31 -3.01 12.43
N SER A 80 -2.40 -3.62 11.98
CA SER A 80 -3.60 -3.82 12.82
C SER A 80 -3.53 -5.03 13.74
N ASP A 81 -2.52 -5.88 13.57
CA ASP A 81 -2.30 -7.05 14.44
C ASP A 81 -1.73 -6.64 15.81
N ALA A 82 -2.01 -7.46 16.84
CA ALA A 82 -1.60 -7.20 18.22
C ALA A 82 -0.07 -7.01 18.39
N ALA A 83 0.74 -7.71 17.60
CA ALA A 83 2.21 -7.54 17.62
C ALA A 83 2.64 -6.16 17.10
N ALA A 84 1.89 -5.58 16.17
CA ALA A 84 2.13 -4.25 15.63
C ALA A 84 1.58 -3.15 16.57
N SER A 85 0.52 -3.43 17.33
CA SER A 85 0.02 -2.47 18.33
C SER A 85 1.03 -2.24 19.46
N ASP A 86 1.70 -3.28 19.95
CA ASP A 86 2.71 -3.14 21.01
C ASP A 86 3.95 -2.36 20.54
N ALA A 87 4.40 -2.64 19.31
CA ALA A 87 5.49 -1.90 18.67
C ALA A 87 5.11 -0.43 18.44
N MET A 88 3.86 -0.15 18.06
CA MET A 88 3.35 1.21 17.86
C MET A 88 3.23 1.97 19.17
N SER A 89 2.71 1.34 20.23
CA SER A 89 2.67 1.92 21.57
C SER A 89 4.05 2.24 22.11
N SER A 90 5.04 1.39 21.85
CA SER A 90 6.44 1.62 22.22
C SER A 90 7.06 2.81 21.48
N ALA A 91 6.77 2.95 20.18
CA ALA A 91 7.19 4.11 19.40
C ALA A 91 6.55 5.41 19.93
N ILE A 92 5.24 5.39 20.22
CA ILE A 92 4.52 6.54 20.80
C ILE A 92 5.11 6.91 22.16
N ALA A 93 5.41 5.94 23.01
CA ALA A 93 6.05 6.17 24.31
C ALA A 93 7.42 6.86 24.14
N CYS A 94 8.25 6.40 23.19
CA CYS A 94 9.54 7.04 22.90
C CYS A 94 9.39 8.49 22.42
N ILE A 95 8.45 8.77 21.52
CA ILE A 95 8.20 10.14 21.02
C ILE A 95 7.73 11.04 22.18
N SER A 96 6.83 10.52 23.01
CA SER A 96 6.30 11.27 24.15
C SER A 96 7.37 11.58 25.20
N ALA A 97 8.28 10.64 25.45
CA ALA A 97 9.38 10.82 26.40
C ALA A 97 10.46 11.81 25.89
N ASN A 98 10.62 11.89 24.57
CA ASN A 98 11.62 12.76 23.92
C ASN A 98 11.04 14.08 23.40
N GLY A 99 9.84 14.47 23.85
CA GLY A 99 9.25 15.77 23.51
C GLY A 99 8.93 15.95 22.03
N GLY A 100 8.68 14.86 21.30
CA GLY A 100 8.40 14.88 19.86
C GLY A 100 9.62 14.67 18.95
N ASP A 101 10.81 14.47 19.52
CA ASP A 101 12.05 14.28 18.74
C ASP A 101 12.12 12.86 18.16
N VAL A 102 11.77 12.74 16.87
CA VAL A 102 11.63 11.48 16.12
C VAL A 102 12.98 10.81 15.88
N ASP A 103 14.06 11.59 15.77
CA ASP A 103 15.40 11.09 15.45
C ASP A 103 15.95 10.19 16.56
N LYS A 104 15.53 10.42 17.80
CA LYS A 104 15.89 9.60 18.97
C LYS A 104 15.11 8.28 19.06
N CYS A 105 14.07 8.11 18.23
CA CYS A 105 13.17 6.96 18.24
C CYS A 105 13.23 6.14 16.95
N THR A 106 14.22 6.40 16.09
CA THR A 106 14.45 5.75 14.78
C THR A 106 14.43 4.24 14.84
N THR A 107 14.95 3.63 15.91
CA THR A 107 14.93 2.18 16.13
C THR A 107 13.53 1.59 16.21
N HIS A 108 12.56 2.32 16.80
CA HIS A 108 11.17 1.89 16.87
C HIS A 108 10.47 2.04 15.51
N PHE A 109 10.83 3.06 14.73
CA PHE A 109 10.31 3.24 13.37
C PHE A 109 10.85 2.21 12.37
N ASP A 110 12.11 1.79 12.51
CA ASP A 110 12.71 0.72 11.71
C ASP A 110 12.10 -0.66 12.02
N ALA A 111 11.71 -0.89 13.28
CA ALA A 111 10.98 -2.10 13.66
C ALA A 111 9.56 -2.10 13.06
N LEU A 112 8.88 -0.95 13.10
CA LEU A 112 7.55 -0.78 12.54
C LEU A 112 7.54 -0.88 11.01
N SER A 113 8.55 -0.35 10.32
CA SER A 113 8.65 -0.44 8.85
C SER A 113 8.80 -1.89 8.39
N LYS A 114 9.62 -2.68 9.10
CA LYS A 114 9.79 -4.12 8.86
C LYS A 114 8.51 -4.91 9.12
N LEU A 115 7.80 -4.61 10.21
CA LEU A 115 6.53 -5.25 10.57
C LEU A 115 5.42 -4.94 9.54
N ALA A 116 5.40 -3.71 9.04
CA ALA A 116 4.47 -3.29 8.00
C ALA A 116 4.79 -3.88 6.60
N GLY A 117 5.89 -4.64 6.46
CA GLY A 117 6.31 -5.22 5.19
C GLY A 117 6.82 -4.19 4.19
N TYR A 118 7.12 -2.95 4.63
CA TYR A 118 7.77 -1.95 3.79
C TYR A 118 9.21 -2.40 3.54
N LYS A 119 9.45 -2.99 2.37
CA LYS A 119 10.78 -2.99 1.78
C LYS A 119 11.07 -1.56 1.37
N GLU A 120 12.14 -0.96 1.90
CA GLU A 120 12.66 0.30 1.37
C GLU A 120 12.64 0.22 -0.16
N GLU A 121 12.07 1.23 -0.82
CA GLU A 121 12.35 1.45 -2.24
C GLU A 121 13.86 1.74 -2.32
N GLU A 122 14.68 0.68 -2.45
CA GLU A 122 16.07 0.80 -2.87
C GLU A 122 16.00 1.66 -4.13
N LYS A 123 16.54 2.88 -4.06
CA LYS A 123 16.89 3.66 -5.25
C LYS A 123 17.72 2.71 -6.11
N LYS A 124 17.10 2.10 -7.14
CA LYS A 124 17.77 1.20 -8.08
C LYS A 124 18.96 1.94 -8.66
N SER A 125 20.13 1.72 -8.08
CA SER A 125 21.40 2.12 -8.63
C SER A 125 21.55 1.41 -9.98
N SER A 126 22.08 2.11 -10.98
CA SER A 126 22.21 1.64 -12.36
C SER A 126 22.86 0.25 -12.50
N PHE A 127 23.59 -0.21 -11.49
CA PHE A 127 24.17 -1.55 -11.39
C PHE A 127 23.15 -2.70 -11.22
N GLN A 128 22.03 -2.50 -10.52
CA GLN A 128 21.00 -3.55 -10.36
C GLN A 128 20.19 -3.76 -11.64
N LYS A 129 19.95 -2.71 -12.44
CA LYS A 129 19.30 -2.85 -13.77
C LYS A 129 20.18 -3.64 -14.75
N ALA A 130 21.50 -3.49 -14.67
CA ALA A 130 22.46 -4.27 -15.47
C ALA A 130 22.56 -5.74 -15.00
N SER A 131 22.51 -5.98 -13.69
CA SER A 131 22.48 -7.33 -13.11
C SER A 131 21.24 -8.13 -13.52
N GLU A 132 20.06 -7.50 -13.55
CA GLU A 132 18.80 -8.16 -13.96
C GLU A 132 18.75 -8.46 -15.47
N THR A 133 19.38 -7.62 -16.30
CA THR A 133 19.50 -7.87 -17.75
C THR A 133 20.57 -8.93 -18.08
N CYS A 134 21.71 -8.95 -17.37
CA CYS A 134 22.72 -9.99 -17.53
C CYS A 134 22.27 -11.36 -17.00
N SER A 135 21.47 -11.42 -15.94
CA SER A 135 20.98 -12.69 -15.38
C SER A 135 19.93 -13.36 -16.29
N LYS A 136 19.04 -12.56 -16.91
CA LYS A 136 18.04 -13.09 -17.88
C LYS A 136 18.64 -13.37 -19.26
N ALA A 137 19.66 -12.63 -19.67
CA ALA A 137 20.35 -12.87 -20.94
C ALA A 137 21.40 -13.98 -20.87
N GLY A 138 22.02 -14.21 -19.71
CA GLY A 138 23.10 -15.18 -19.52
C GLY A 138 22.71 -16.63 -19.83
N TRP A 139 21.48 -17.03 -19.48
CA TRP A 139 21.02 -18.40 -19.75
C TRP A 139 20.71 -18.64 -21.24
N LYS A 140 20.24 -17.62 -21.97
CA LYS A 140 19.95 -17.73 -23.41
C LYS A 140 21.20 -17.55 -24.28
N LEU A 141 22.19 -16.77 -23.83
CA LEU A 141 23.46 -16.59 -24.54
C LEU A 141 24.47 -17.71 -24.28
N LEU A 142 24.40 -18.43 -23.16
CA LEU A 142 25.24 -19.62 -22.92
C LEU A 142 24.73 -20.88 -23.63
N ALA A 143 23.44 -20.97 -23.93
CA ALA A 143 22.87 -22.10 -24.65
C ALA A 143 23.33 -22.18 -26.12
N VAL A 144 23.62 -21.04 -26.76
CA VAL A 144 24.02 -20.99 -28.17
C VAL A 144 25.42 -21.56 -28.42
N PRO A 145 26.47 -21.21 -27.65
CA PRO A 145 27.78 -21.85 -27.76
C PRO A 145 27.75 -23.34 -27.40
N ALA A 146 26.98 -23.74 -26.38
CA ALA A 146 26.89 -25.13 -25.96
C ALA A 146 26.24 -26.04 -27.02
N LEU A 147 25.19 -25.57 -27.70
CA LEU A 147 24.58 -26.27 -28.84
C LEU A 147 25.51 -26.31 -30.06
N TYR A 148 26.26 -25.23 -30.33
CA TYR A 148 27.21 -25.18 -31.45
C TYR A 148 28.40 -26.13 -31.25
N VAL A 149 28.91 -26.25 -30.02
CA VAL A 149 29.96 -27.21 -29.69
C VAL A 149 29.41 -28.65 -29.68
N GLY A 150 28.19 -28.88 -29.17
CA GLY A 150 27.54 -30.20 -29.20
C GLY A 150 27.31 -30.74 -30.62
N MET A 151 26.89 -29.90 -31.57
CA MET A 151 26.71 -30.31 -32.97
C MET A 151 28.04 -30.56 -33.69
N LYS A 152 29.17 -30.02 -33.22
CA LYS A 152 30.50 -30.26 -33.81
C LYS A 152 31.12 -31.60 -33.40
N PHE A 153 30.65 -32.21 -32.31
CA PHE A 153 31.15 -33.51 -31.81
C PHE A 153 30.25 -34.71 -32.13
N ILE A 154 29.04 -34.51 -32.63
CA ILE A 154 28.20 -35.58 -33.17
C ILE A 154 28.58 -35.78 -34.65
N LYS A 155 29.64 -36.56 -34.86
CA LYS A 155 30.00 -37.12 -36.18
C LYS A 155 28.79 -37.88 -36.75
N ILE A 156 28.20 -37.34 -37.81
CA ILE A 156 27.52 -38.17 -38.81
C ILE A 156 28.59 -39.11 -39.36
N LYS A 157 28.33 -40.40 -39.20
CA LYS A 157 29.06 -41.51 -39.81
C LYS A 157 28.44 -41.80 -41.16
#